data_AF-A0A852K3I7-F1
#
_entry.id   AF-A0A852K3I7-F1
#
_cell.length_a   1.000
_cell.length_b   1.000
_cell.length_c   1.000
_cell.angle_alpha   90.00
_cell.angle_beta   90.00
_cell.angle_gamma   90.00
#
_symmetry.space_group_name_H-M   'P 1'
#
loop_
_entity.id
_entity.type
_entity.pdbx_description
1 polymer ?
#
loop_
_entity_poly.entity_id
_entity_poly.type
_entity_poly.pdbx_seq_one_letter_code
_entity_poly.pdbx_strand_id
1 'polypeptide(L)'
;RGGPGSTGEPPRVSEPPPAVPRRPAANASVAVAAEELSENATLSYRSLVYRLNFDQPVRNAGRFPARPDVVLVVQVHDRAEHLRLLLESLRRAPGVENVLLVLSHDLWAEELNRLAARVDFCPVLQVFFPFSIQLYPREFPGHDPRDCPRDVGKAAALRLGCINAEFPDSFGHYREARFAQTKHHWWWKLHFVWERVRALREHAGPVLFLEEDHYLAPDFYHVLKRLWALRQRECPECQLVSLGTYSPVRGGFAGRADKVEVKTWKSTEHNMGMAFGRDTYQKLIECTDAFCTYDDYNWDWTLQH
;
A
#
# COMPACT_ATOMS: atom_id res chain seq x y z
N ARG A 1 2.64 19.22 78.24
CA ARG A 1 1.31 18.56 78.31
C ARG A 1 0.95 18.20 76.87
N GLY A 2 0.72 16.90 76.62
CA GLY A 2 0.72 16.31 75.28
C GLY A 2 -0.47 16.64 74.39
N GLY A 3 -0.28 16.37 73.11
CA GLY A 3 -1.27 16.26 72.03
C GLY A 3 -0.66 15.41 70.91
N PRO A 4 -1.43 14.56 70.22
CA PRO A 4 -1.02 13.20 69.89
C PRO A 4 -0.45 13.02 68.48
N GLY A 5 0.34 11.96 68.34
CA GLY A 5 0.95 11.51 67.09
C GLY A 5 -0.07 11.09 66.04
N SER A 6 0.13 11.60 64.83
CA SER A 6 -0.43 11.08 63.58
C SER A 6 0.45 9.94 63.10
N THR A 7 -0.04 8.71 63.19
CA THR A 7 0.57 7.53 62.56
C THR A 7 0.49 7.66 61.05
N GLY A 8 1.64 7.77 60.39
CA GLY A 8 1.76 7.77 58.94
C GLY A 8 1.42 6.41 58.37
N GLU A 9 0.41 6.36 57.51
CA GLU A 9 0.12 5.23 56.63
C GLU A 9 1.15 5.23 55.48
N PRO A 10 1.79 4.08 55.15
CA PRO A 10 2.70 4.02 54.03
C PRO A 10 1.95 4.10 52.68
N PRO A 11 2.55 4.65 51.62
CA PRO A 11 1.89 4.80 50.34
C PRO A 11 1.58 3.42 49.72
N ARG A 12 0.32 3.21 49.33
CA ARG A 12 -0.11 2.04 48.56
C ARG A 12 0.62 2.02 47.21
N VAL A 13 1.43 1.00 47.01
CA VAL A 13 1.99 0.64 45.70
C VAL A 13 0.81 0.35 44.77
N SER A 14 0.77 1.07 43.65
CA SER A 14 -0.24 0.89 42.60
C SER A 14 -0.04 -0.48 41.98
N GLU A 15 -1.02 -1.37 42.10
CA GLU A 15 -1.03 -2.62 41.33
C GLU A 15 -1.07 -2.29 39.82
N PRO A 16 -0.32 -3.02 38.98
CA PRO A 16 -0.41 -2.86 37.54
C PRO A 16 -1.83 -3.25 37.07
N PRO A 17 -2.37 -2.58 36.04
CA PRO A 17 -3.70 -2.90 35.52
C PRO A 17 -3.74 -4.36 35.03
N PRO A 18 -4.89 -5.04 35.17
CA PRO A 18 -5.02 -6.42 34.74
C PRO A 18 -4.74 -6.54 33.25
N ALA A 19 -4.05 -7.62 32.88
CA ALA A 19 -3.73 -7.94 31.49
C ALA A 19 -5.02 -7.96 30.65
N VAL A 20 -5.02 -7.15 29.58
CA VAL A 20 -6.09 -7.17 28.58
C VAL A 20 -6.23 -8.60 28.05
N PRO A 21 -7.42 -9.23 28.11
CA PRO A 21 -7.59 -10.56 27.58
C PRO A 21 -7.25 -10.55 26.10
N ARG A 22 -6.26 -11.35 25.71
CA ARG A 22 -5.92 -11.62 24.31
C ARG A 22 -7.20 -12.12 23.64
N ARG A 23 -7.76 -11.31 22.73
CA ARG A 23 -8.81 -11.77 21.82
C ARG A 23 -8.27 -13.01 21.10
N PRO A 24 -8.99 -14.14 21.09
CA PRO A 24 -8.60 -15.25 20.24
C PRO A 24 -8.58 -14.74 18.80
N ALA A 25 -7.50 -15.05 18.08
CA ALA A 25 -7.37 -14.76 16.66
C ALA A 25 -8.62 -15.30 15.96
N ALA A 26 -9.50 -14.40 15.55
CA ALA A 26 -10.71 -14.75 14.84
C ALA A 26 -10.28 -15.23 13.46
N ASN A 27 -10.50 -16.53 13.25
CA ASN A 27 -10.57 -17.24 11.98
C ASN A 27 -9.34 -17.14 11.08
N ALA A 28 -8.60 -18.25 11.04
CA ALA A 28 -7.90 -18.69 9.84
C ALA A 28 -8.83 -18.49 8.65
N SER A 29 -8.49 -17.52 7.81
CA SER A 29 -9.16 -17.28 6.56
C SER A 29 -9.02 -18.55 5.72
N VAL A 30 -10.18 -19.08 5.31
CA VAL A 30 -10.29 -20.11 4.29
C VAL A 30 -9.47 -19.61 3.10
N ALA A 31 -8.36 -20.28 2.83
CA ALA A 31 -7.57 -20.05 1.64
C ALA A 31 -8.51 -20.24 0.45
N VAL A 32 -8.91 -19.16 -0.20
CA VAL A 32 -9.39 -19.23 -1.56
C VAL A 32 -8.16 -19.65 -2.35
N ALA A 33 -8.03 -20.96 -2.58
CA ALA A 33 -7.10 -21.47 -3.55
C ALA A 33 -7.47 -20.78 -4.86
N ALA A 34 -6.63 -19.86 -5.32
CA ALA A 34 -6.76 -19.33 -6.67
C ALA A 34 -6.77 -20.55 -7.59
N GLU A 35 -7.89 -20.82 -8.25
CA GLU A 35 -8.00 -21.93 -9.19
C GLU A 35 -6.81 -21.85 -10.16
N GLU A 36 -6.00 -22.91 -10.18
CA GLU A 36 -4.80 -22.94 -11.01
C GLU A 36 -5.22 -22.79 -12.47
N LEU A 37 -4.76 -21.71 -13.10
CA LEU A 37 -4.98 -21.46 -14.50
C LEU A 37 -4.24 -22.52 -15.34
N SER A 38 -4.86 -22.94 -16.44
CA SER A 38 -4.14 -23.73 -17.45
C SER A 38 -2.95 -22.95 -18.01
N GLU A 39 -1.89 -23.63 -18.45
CA GLU A 39 -0.70 -22.99 -19.04
C GLU A 39 -1.06 -22.02 -20.18
N ASN A 40 -2.03 -22.40 -21.02
CA ASN A 40 -2.54 -21.55 -22.09
C ASN A 40 -3.20 -20.26 -21.56
N ALA A 41 -3.92 -20.33 -20.44
CA ALA A 41 -4.53 -19.16 -19.81
C ALA A 41 -3.45 -18.24 -19.21
N THR A 42 -2.43 -18.79 -18.55
CA THR A 42 -1.29 -18.02 -18.02
C THR A 42 -0.54 -17.27 -19.13
N LEU A 43 -0.22 -17.93 -20.25
CA LEU A 43 0.42 -17.29 -21.40
C LEU A 43 -0.43 -16.18 -22.02
N SER A 44 -1.75 -16.39 -22.06
CA SER A 44 -2.70 -15.38 -22.54
C SER A 44 -2.72 -14.14 -21.64
N TYR A 45 -2.71 -14.32 -20.31
CA TYR A 45 -2.63 -13.20 -19.36
C TYR A 45 -1.29 -12.48 -19.40
N ARG A 46 -0.16 -13.18 -19.55
CA ARG A 46 1.15 -12.54 -19.75
C ARG A 46 1.13 -11.61 -20.97
N SER A 47 0.59 -12.09 -22.09
CA SER A 47 0.46 -11.32 -23.34
C SER A 47 -0.46 -10.10 -23.18
N LEU A 48 -1.58 -10.30 -22.49
CA LEU A 48 -2.55 -9.23 -22.20
C LEU A 48 -1.95 -8.13 -21.32
N VAL A 49 -1.30 -8.51 -20.23
CA VAL A 49 -0.63 -7.60 -19.29
C VAL A 49 0.44 -6.79 -19.99
N TYR A 50 1.29 -7.43 -20.79
CA TYR A 50 2.31 -6.74 -21.58
C TYR A 50 1.69 -5.68 -22.49
N ARG A 51 0.67 -6.07 -23.27
CA ARG A 51 -0.01 -5.16 -24.20
C ARG A 51 -0.66 -3.98 -23.48
N LEU A 52 -1.41 -4.22 -22.40
CA LEU A 52 -2.11 -3.15 -21.67
C LEU A 52 -1.14 -2.16 -21.01
N ASN A 53 -0.04 -2.66 -20.44
CA ASN A 53 1.01 -1.81 -19.88
C ASN A 53 1.76 -1.00 -20.96
N PHE A 54 1.85 -1.52 -22.19
CA PHE A 54 2.45 -0.81 -23.32
C PHE A 54 1.49 0.22 -23.93
N ASP A 55 0.23 -0.14 -24.14
CA ASP A 55 -0.79 0.70 -24.78
C ASP A 55 -1.25 1.82 -23.84
N GLN A 56 -1.29 1.57 -22.53
CA GLN A 56 -1.70 2.52 -21.49
C GLN A 56 -3.00 3.27 -21.83
N PRO A 57 -4.10 2.57 -22.15
CA PRO A 57 -5.35 3.20 -22.54
C PRO A 57 -5.93 4.00 -21.36
N VAL A 58 -5.98 5.33 -21.50
CA VAL A 58 -6.62 6.19 -20.51
C VAL A 58 -8.11 6.33 -20.84
N ARG A 59 -8.95 5.68 -20.04
CA ARG A 59 -10.41 5.79 -20.13
C ARG A 59 -10.85 7.19 -19.72
N ASN A 60 -11.96 7.65 -20.30
CA ASN A 60 -12.59 8.94 -20.04
C ASN A 60 -11.77 10.20 -20.38
N ALA A 61 -10.58 10.06 -21.00
CA ALA A 61 -9.72 11.21 -21.34
C ALA A 61 -10.45 12.28 -22.20
N GLY A 62 -11.28 11.87 -23.17
CA GLY A 62 -12.04 12.82 -23.99
C GLY A 62 -13.15 13.57 -23.24
N ARG A 63 -13.66 13.02 -22.12
CA ARG A 63 -14.66 13.65 -21.26
C ARG A 63 -14.04 14.60 -20.25
N PHE A 64 -12.79 14.34 -19.87
CA PHE A 64 -12.02 15.13 -18.91
C PHE A 64 -10.69 15.56 -19.56
N PRO A 65 -10.73 16.54 -20.49
CA PRO A 65 -9.56 16.92 -21.29
C PRO A 65 -8.52 17.74 -20.50
N ALA A 66 -8.88 18.22 -19.31
CA ALA A 66 -7.96 18.97 -18.46
C ALA A 66 -6.80 18.07 -18.01
N ARG A 67 -5.60 18.64 -17.96
CA ARG A 67 -4.43 17.94 -17.43
C ARG A 67 -4.62 17.73 -15.93
N PRO A 68 -4.41 16.51 -15.41
CA PRO A 68 -4.59 16.25 -13.99
C PRO A 68 -3.54 16.97 -13.16
N ASP A 69 -3.94 17.60 -12.07
CA ASP A 69 -3.03 18.25 -11.11
C ASP A 69 -2.64 17.34 -9.94
N VAL A 70 -3.43 16.28 -9.70
CA VAL A 70 -3.17 15.21 -8.75
C VAL A 70 -3.33 13.85 -9.45
N VAL A 71 -2.43 12.91 -9.16
CA VAL A 71 -2.57 11.51 -9.59
C VAL A 71 -2.83 10.64 -8.36
N LEU A 72 -3.80 9.75 -8.47
CA LEU A 72 -4.09 8.72 -7.46
C LEU A 72 -3.55 7.38 -7.97
N VAL A 73 -2.80 6.66 -7.15
CA VAL A 73 -2.28 5.32 -7.47
C VAL A 73 -2.80 4.35 -6.43
N VAL A 74 -3.69 3.45 -6.84
CA VAL A 74 -4.29 2.45 -5.95
C VAL A 74 -3.63 1.10 -6.21
N GLN A 75 -3.07 0.47 -5.18
CA GLN A 75 -2.68 -0.93 -5.23
C GLN A 75 -3.92 -1.81 -5.05
N VAL A 76 -4.21 -2.66 -6.03
CA VAL A 76 -5.40 -3.52 -6.09
C VAL A 76 -4.96 -4.98 -6.13
N HIS A 77 -5.57 -5.81 -5.28
CA HIS A 77 -5.32 -7.25 -5.22
C HIS A 77 -6.58 -8.03 -5.65
N ASP A 78 -7.42 -8.46 -4.70
CA ASP A 78 -8.56 -9.35 -4.95
C ASP A 78 -9.85 -8.94 -4.22
N ARG A 79 -9.86 -7.82 -3.47
CA ARG A 79 -11.02 -7.42 -2.65
C ARG A 79 -11.94 -6.46 -3.38
N ALA A 80 -12.71 -6.97 -4.35
CA ALA A 80 -13.65 -6.18 -5.15
C ALA A 80 -14.63 -5.32 -4.33
N GLU A 81 -15.14 -5.84 -3.21
CA GLU A 81 -16.04 -5.09 -2.32
C GLU A 81 -15.37 -3.85 -1.69
N HIS A 82 -14.09 -3.96 -1.31
CA HIS A 82 -13.34 -2.84 -0.77
C HIS A 82 -13.04 -1.80 -1.85
N LEU A 83 -12.58 -2.26 -3.03
CA LEU A 83 -12.37 -1.39 -4.18
C LEU A 83 -13.65 -0.63 -4.55
N ARG A 84 -14.82 -1.28 -4.49
CA ARG A 84 -16.12 -0.63 -4.72
C ARG A 84 -16.36 0.50 -3.73
N LEU A 85 -16.10 0.30 -2.43
CA LEU A 85 -16.23 1.35 -1.41
C LEU A 85 -15.26 2.52 -1.65
N LEU A 86 -14.01 2.25 -2.02
CA LEU A 86 -13.04 3.28 -2.40
C LEU A 86 -13.55 4.11 -3.58
N LEU A 87 -13.99 3.46 -4.66
CA LEU A 87 -14.52 4.13 -5.85
C LEU A 87 -15.79 4.93 -5.55
N GLU A 88 -16.66 4.44 -4.66
CA GLU A 88 -17.82 5.18 -4.18
C GLU A 88 -17.45 6.42 -3.36
N SER A 89 -16.39 6.35 -2.55
CA SER A 89 -15.87 7.51 -1.82
C SER A 89 -15.33 8.58 -2.76
N LEU A 90 -14.58 8.16 -3.79
CA LEU A 90 -14.06 9.03 -4.84
C LEU A 90 -15.17 9.71 -5.62
N ARG A 91 -16.20 8.97 -6.03
CA ARG A 91 -17.36 9.54 -6.76
C ARG A 91 -18.04 10.69 -6.01
N ARG A 92 -18.00 10.67 -4.68
CA ARG A 92 -18.66 11.68 -3.81
C ARG A 92 -17.76 12.88 -3.50
N ALA A 93 -16.47 12.82 -3.81
CA ALA A 93 -15.52 13.86 -3.46
C ALA A 93 -15.45 14.94 -4.57
N PRO A 94 -15.75 16.22 -4.27
CA PRO A 94 -15.64 17.28 -5.27
C PRO A 94 -14.20 17.47 -5.76
N GLY A 95 -14.04 17.72 -7.06
CA GLY A 95 -12.74 18.00 -7.69
C GLY A 95 -12.03 16.79 -8.28
N VAL A 96 -12.53 15.57 -8.05
CA VAL A 96 -11.96 14.32 -8.60
C VAL A 96 -11.99 14.26 -10.13
N GLU A 97 -12.82 15.05 -10.78
CA GLU A 97 -12.82 15.21 -12.24
C GLU A 97 -11.48 15.75 -12.78
N ASN A 98 -10.64 16.34 -11.91
CA ASN A 98 -9.31 16.85 -12.22
C ASN A 98 -8.18 15.88 -11.84
N VAL A 99 -8.49 14.66 -11.40
CA VAL A 99 -7.46 13.66 -11.05
C VAL A 99 -7.27 12.64 -12.16
N LEU A 100 -6.08 12.04 -12.25
CA LEU A 100 -5.91 10.76 -12.95
C LEU A 100 -5.93 9.63 -11.91
N LEU A 101 -6.85 8.69 -12.06
CA LEU A 101 -6.88 7.47 -11.25
C LEU A 101 -6.10 6.36 -11.95
N VAL A 102 -5.01 5.92 -11.34
CA VAL A 102 -4.23 4.75 -11.76
C VAL A 102 -4.56 3.59 -10.83
N LEU A 103 -5.15 2.53 -11.38
CA LEU A 103 -5.38 1.27 -10.68
C LEU A 103 -4.27 0.29 -11.06
N SER A 104 -3.45 -0.08 -10.09
CA SER A 104 -2.32 -1.01 -10.24
C SER A 104 -2.71 -2.38 -9.72
N HIS A 105 -2.84 -3.35 -10.61
CA HIS A 105 -3.35 -4.69 -10.30
C HIS A 105 -2.23 -5.73 -10.29
N ASP A 106 -2.19 -6.64 -9.33
CA ASP A 106 -1.38 -7.88 -9.42
C ASP A 106 -2.23 -9.11 -9.76
N LEU A 107 -3.53 -8.92 -9.95
CA LEU A 107 -4.47 -9.95 -10.34
C LEU A 107 -5.36 -9.45 -11.49
N TRP A 108 -5.46 -10.25 -12.56
CA TRP A 108 -6.53 -10.11 -13.54
C TRP A 108 -7.80 -10.79 -13.02
N ALA A 109 -8.81 -10.00 -12.69
CA ALA A 109 -10.13 -10.49 -12.31
C ALA A 109 -11.22 -9.70 -13.03
N GLU A 110 -12.23 -10.41 -13.55
CA GLU A 110 -13.29 -9.78 -14.34
C GLU A 110 -14.07 -8.74 -13.52
N GLU A 111 -14.36 -9.04 -12.26
CA GLU A 111 -15.09 -8.13 -11.38
C GLU A 111 -14.35 -6.82 -11.11
N LEU A 112 -13.04 -6.89 -10.80
CA LEU A 112 -12.18 -5.71 -10.61
C LEU A 112 -12.14 -4.85 -11.89
N ASN A 113 -12.02 -5.50 -13.05
CA ASN A 113 -12.03 -4.83 -14.34
C ASN A 113 -13.38 -4.18 -14.65
N ARG A 114 -14.50 -4.81 -14.27
CA ARG A 114 -15.84 -4.20 -14.39
C ARG A 114 -16.00 -2.99 -13.48
N LEU A 115 -15.45 -3.02 -12.26
CA LEU A 115 -15.47 -1.86 -11.35
C LEU A 115 -14.68 -0.69 -11.94
N ALA A 116 -13.45 -0.93 -12.40
CA ALA A 116 -12.65 0.08 -13.11
C ALA A 116 -13.38 0.64 -14.34
N ALA A 117 -14.05 -0.23 -15.10
CA ALA A 117 -14.75 0.16 -16.31
C ALA A 117 -16.00 1.03 -16.08
N ARG A 118 -16.60 0.98 -14.89
CA ARG A 118 -17.78 1.78 -14.49
C ARG A 118 -17.44 3.16 -13.93
N VAL A 119 -16.16 3.45 -13.72
CA VAL A 119 -15.74 4.80 -13.33
C VAL A 119 -16.01 5.75 -14.49
N ASP A 120 -16.85 6.75 -14.23
CA ASP A 120 -17.34 7.73 -15.21
C ASP A 120 -17.09 9.18 -14.76
N PHE A 121 -16.41 9.38 -13.62
CA PHE A 121 -16.24 10.67 -12.96
C PHE A 121 -14.81 11.23 -13.04
N CYS A 122 -13.84 10.48 -13.56
CA CYS A 122 -12.47 10.95 -13.82
C CYS A 122 -11.76 10.08 -14.89
N PRO A 123 -10.62 10.53 -15.45
CA PRO A 123 -9.69 9.69 -16.20
C PRO A 123 -9.21 8.47 -15.41
N VAL A 124 -9.20 7.30 -16.05
CA VAL A 124 -8.74 6.05 -15.42
C VAL A 124 -7.71 5.34 -16.30
N LEU A 125 -6.60 4.95 -15.70
CA LEU A 125 -5.59 4.06 -16.28
C LEU A 125 -5.50 2.80 -15.43
N GLN A 126 -5.55 1.63 -16.06
CA GLN A 126 -5.20 0.37 -15.41
C GLN A 126 -3.80 -0.05 -15.83
N VAL A 127 -2.98 -0.43 -14.85
CA VAL A 127 -1.65 -1.02 -15.04
C VAL A 127 -1.59 -2.34 -14.28
N PHE A 128 -0.76 -3.28 -14.74
CA PHE A 128 -0.75 -4.64 -14.24
C PHE A 128 0.67 -5.06 -13.87
N PHE A 129 0.89 -5.45 -12.61
CA PHE A 129 2.17 -5.94 -12.13
C PHE A 129 2.56 -7.21 -12.92
N PRO A 130 3.64 -7.17 -13.71
CA PRO A 130 3.92 -8.20 -14.71
C PRO A 130 4.66 -9.41 -14.12
N PHE A 131 4.84 -9.47 -12.80
CA PHE A 131 5.53 -10.55 -12.08
C PHE A 131 4.68 -11.08 -10.93
N SER A 132 3.36 -11.10 -11.07
CA SER A 132 2.47 -11.63 -10.05
C SER A 132 2.43 -13.16 -10.05
N ILE A 133 1.99 -13.74 -8.93
CA ILE A 133 1.82 -15.19 -8.76
C ILE A 133 0.84 -15.75 -9.80
N GLN A 134 -0.21 -14.99 -10.18
CA GLN A 134 -1.16 -15.41 -11.22
C GLN A 134 -0.45 -15.64 -12.57
N LEU A 135 0.58 -14.84 -12.86
CA LEU A 135 1.34 -14.94 -14.10
C LEU A 135 2.47 -15.98 -14.03
N TYR A 136 2.95 -16.34 -12.85
CA TYR A 136 4.06 -17.29 -12.63
C TYR A 136 3.72 -18.29 -11.53
N PRO A 137 2.67 -19.13 -11.67
CA PRO A 137 2.18 -19.93 -10.55
C PRO A 137 3.16 -21.01 -10.07
N ARG A 138 4.02 -21.52 -10.96
CA ARG A 138 4.88 -22.71 -10.74
C ARG A 138 6.39 -22.46 -10.89
N GLU A 139 6.79 -21.19 -10.91
CA GLU A 139 8.17 -20.75 -11.05
C GLU A 139 8.32 -19.43 -10.29
N PHE A 140 9.53 -19.04 -9.91
CA PHE A 140 9.74 -17.73 -9.27
C PHE A 140 9.22 -16.60 -10.18
N PRO A 141 8.43 -15.63 -9.67
CA PRO A 141 8.15 -15.34 -8.26
C PRO A 141 6.86 -15.95 -7.69
N GLY A 142 6.22 -16.93 -8.33
CA GLY A 142 5.26 -17.79 -7.63
C GLY A 142 5.95 -18.84 -6.77
N HIS A 143 5.34 -20.01 -6.67
CA HIS A 143 5.87 -21.13 -5.91
C HIS A 143 6.56 -22.12 -6.86
N ASP A 144 7.88 -22.21 -6.80
CA ASP A 144 8.61 -23.25 -7.53
C ASP A 144 8.48 -24.57 -6.74
N PRO A 145 8.18 -25.71 -7.37
CA PRO A 145 8.12 -27.01 -6.69
C PRO A 145 9.41 -27.41 -5.95
N ARG A 146 10.53 -26.75 -6.24
CA ARG A 146 11.84 -26.99 -5.61
C ARG A 146 12.17 -25.98 -4.49
N ASP A 147 11.26 -25.04 -4.19
CA ASP A 147 11.38 -24.13 -3.05
C ASP A 147 11.45 -24.93 -1.74
N CYS A 148 12.24 -24.45 -0.78
CA CYS A 148 12.27 -25.00 0.56
C CYS A 148 10.92 -24.74 1.26
N PRO A 149 10.33 -25.74 1.95
CA PRO A 149 9.16 -25.51 2.81
C PRO A 149 9.46 -24.43 3.85
N ARG A 150 8.51 -23.52 4.09
CA ARG A 150 8.67 -22.36 4.96
C ARG A 150 9.38 -22.67 6.30
N ASP A 151 8.93 -23.71 6.98
CA ASP A 151 9.35 -24.03 8.35
C ASP A 151 10.42 -25.13 8.43
N VAL A 152 10.98 -25.56 7.29
CA VAL A 152 12.06 -26.54 7.32
C VAL A 152 13.31 -25.90 7.94
N GLY A 153 13.96 -26.56 8.91
CA GLY A 153 15.19 -26.03 9.49
C GLY A 153 16.34 -26.00 8.47
N LYS A 154 17.23 -25.01 8.53
CA LYS A 154 18.32 -24.80 7.55
C LYS A 154 19.16 -26.05 7.26
N ALA A 155 19.55 -26.80 8.29
CA ALA A 155 20.32 -28.03 8.10
C ALA A 155 19.53 -29.10 7.31
N ALA A 156 18.22 -29.19 7.49
CA ALA A 156 17.36 -30.09 6.74
C ALA A 156 17.12 -29.58 5.31
N ALA A 157 16.98 -28.27 5.10
CA ALA A 157 16.89 -27.65 3.78
C ALA A 157 18.12 -27.95 2.92
N LEU A 158 19.33 -27.79 3.49
CA LEU A 158 20.59 -28.08 2.82
C LEU A 158 20.72 -29.57 2.43
N ARG A 159 20.22 -30.48 3.28
CA ARG A 159 20.16 -31.92 2.95
C ARG A 159 19.11 -32.24 1.88
N LEU A 160 17.99 -31.54 1.89
CA LEU A 160 16.95 -31.66 0.88
C LEU A 160 17.42 -31.15 -0.49
N GLY A 161 18.34 -30.19 -0.51
CA GLY A 161 18.86 -29.59 -1.74
C GLY A 161 17.83 -28.69 -2.44
N CYS A 162 16.89 -28.10 -1.68
CA CYS A 162 15.92 -27.14 -2.20
C CYS A 162 16.60 -25.81 -2.59
N ILE A 163 16.04 -25.11 -3.57
CA ILE A 163 16.78 -24.09 -4.35
C ILE A 163 17.20 -22.84 -3.56
N ASN A 164 16.49 -22.52 -2.48
CA ASN A 164 16.74 -21.37 -1.63
C ASN A 164 17.29 -21.75 -0.25
N ALA A 165 17.82 -22.98 -0.07
CA ALA A 165 18.25 -23.52 1.24
C ALA A 165 19.28 -22.64 1.97
N GLU A 166 20.14 -21.95 1.24
CA GLU A 166 21.17 -21.07 1.83
C GLU A 166 20.64 -19.73 2.32
N PHE A 167 19.43 -19.33 1.89
CA PHE A 167 18.85 -18.00 2.03
C PHE A 167 17.51 -18.00 2.81
N PRO A 168 17.46 -18.49 4.07
CA PRO A 168 16.33 -18.20 4.93
C PRO A 168 16.33 -16.73 5.37
N ASP A 169 15.19 -16.25 5.86
CA ASP A 169 15.10 -14.98 6.57
C ASP A 169 15.86 -15.02 7.90
N SER A 170 15.94 -13.87 8.56
CA SER A 170 16.64 -13.66 9.84
C SER A 170 16.05 -14.49 10.99
N PHE A 171 14.85 -15.01 10.81
CA PHE A 171 14.14 -15.89 11.75
C PHE A 171 14.25 -17.38 11.38
N GLY A 172 14.96 -17.70 10.31
CA GLY A 172 15.20 -19.08 9.87
C GLY A 172 14.10 -19.69 9.02
N HIS A 173 13.18 -18.89 8.47
CA HIS A 173 12.11 -19.36 7.59
C HIS A 173 12.42 -19.12 6.12
N TYR A 174 11.82 -19.94 5.26
CA TYR A 174 11.91 -19.78 3.81
C TYR A 174 10.71 -19.02 3.23
N ARG A 175 10.96 -18.40 2.07
CA ARG A 175 10.00 -17.57 1.34
C ARG A 175 8.65 -18.27 1.10
N GLU A 176 7.57 -17.56 1.36
CA GLU A 176 6.24 -17.84 0.80
C GLU A 176 5.87 -16.78 -0.24
N ALA A 177 5.51 -17.22 -1.46
CA ALA A 177 5.27 -16.32 -2.60
C ALA A 177 4.23 -15.24 -2.31
N ARG A 178 3.11 -15.61 -1.67
CA ARG A 178 2.00 -14.71 -1.33
C ARG A 178 2.41 -13.55 -0.43
N PHE A 179 3.36 -13.75 0.49
CA PHE A 179 3.82 -12.68 1.38
C PHE A 179 4.80 -11.74 0.69
N ALA A 180 5.58 -12.23 -0.28
CA ALA A 180 6.52 -11.41 -1.03
C ALA A 180 5.84 -10.50 -2.08
N GLN A 181 4.68 -10.92 -2.63
CA GLN A 181 4.05 -10.22 -3.75
C GLN A 181 3.74 -8.76 -3.45
N THR A 182 3.22 -8.43 -2.26
CA THR A 182 2.80 -7.06 -1.91
C THR A 182 3.96 -6.07 -1.99
N LYS A 183 5.14 -6.41 -1.45
CA LYS A 183 6.33 -5.55 -1.52
C LYS A 183 6.89 -5.44 -2.93
N HIS A 184 6.89 -6.53 -3.71
CA HIS A 184 7.28 -6.46 -5.13
C HIS A 184 6.36 -5.56 -5.94
N HIS A 185 5.04 -5.73 -5.79
CA HIS A 185 4.04 -4.90 -6.46
C HIS A 185 4.19 -3.44 -6.05
N TRP A 186 4.44 -3.17 -4.76
CA TRP A 186 4.57 -1.80 -4.27
C TRP A 186 5.76 -1.07 -4.88
N TRP A 187 6.94 -1.70 -4.92
CA TRP A 187 8.13 -1.10 -5.51
C TRP A 187 8.04 -0.98 -7.03
N TRP A 188 7.50 -2.01 -7.70
CA TRP A 188 7.30 -1.99 -9.14
C TRP A 188 6.36 -0.85 -9.55
N LYS A 189 5.20 -0.71 -8.89
CA LYS A 189 4.22 0.31 -9.28
C LYS A 189 4.74 1.72 -9.02
N LEU A 190 5.54 1.90 -7.96
CA LEU A 190 6.22 3.16 -7.67
C LEU A 190 7.07 3.59 -8.88
N HIS A 191 8.00 2.72 -9.32
CA HIS A 191 8.83 3.00 -10.49
C HIS A 191 8.02 3.13 -11.78
N PHE A 192 7.06 2.23 -12.01
CA PHE A 192 6.27 2.19 -13.24
C PHE A 192 5.47 3.47 -13.45
N VAL A 193 4.82 3.98 -12.40
CA VAL A 193 4.05 5.22 -12.46
C VAL A 193 4.94 6.42 -12.76
N TRP A 194 6.07 6.56 -12.09
CA TRP A 194 6.94 7.74 -12.26
C TRP A 194 7.74 7.77 -13.57
N GLU A 195 8.11 6.60 -14.10
CA GLU A 195 9.05 6.49 -15.22
C GLU A 195 8.45 5.89 -16.49
N ARG A 196 7.39 5.08 -16.39
CA ARG A 196 6.85 4.32 -17.53
C ARG A 196 5.48 4.81 -17.98
N VAL A 197 4.67 5.41 -17.10
CA VAL A 197 3.37 5.96 -17.48
C VAL A 197 3.53 7.25 -18.28
N ARG A 198 3.11 7.23 -19.55
CA ARG A 198 3.31 8.34 -20.49
C ARG A 198 2.61 9.63 -20.06
N ALA A 199 1.41 9.51 -19.48
CA ALA A 199 0.63 10.64 -18.98
C ALA A 199 1.34 11.40 -17.84
N LEU A 200 2.31 10.78 -17.16
CA LEU A 200 3.01 11.35 -16.00
C LEU A 200 4.41 11.90 -16.30
N ARG A 201 4.91 11.80 -17.53
CA ARG A 201 6.29 12.21 -17.88
C ARG A 201 6.64 13.62 -17.40
N GLU A 202 5.72 14.56 -17.56
CA GLU A 202 5.90 15.97 -17.18
C GLU A 202 5.13 16.33 -15.90
N HIS A 203 4.52 15.36 -15.21
CA HIS A 203 3.70 15.63 -14.02
C HIS A 203 4.58 16.18 -12.90
N ALA A 204 4.22 17.37 -12.40
CA ALA A 204 4.92 18.07 -11.32
C ALA A 204 4.08 18.15 -10.03
N GLY A 205 2.82 17.71 -10.08
CA GLY A 205 1.93 17.67 -8.93
C GLY A 205 2.22 16.47 -8.00
N PRO A 206 1.50 16.38 -6.87
CA PRO A 206 1.62 15.23 -5.99
C PRO A 206 1.03 13.96 -6.64
N VAL A 207 1.62 12.82 -6.30
CA VAL A 207 1.06 11.49 -6.56
C VAL A 207 0.71 10.87 -5.21
N LEU A 208 -0.57 10.57 -5.01
CA LEU A 208 -1.14 9.98 -3.79
C LEU A 208 -1.23 8.46 -3.94
N PHE A 209 -0.54 7.73 -3.06
CA PHE A 209 -0.54 6.27 -3.02
C PHE A 209 -1.56 5.75 -2.01
N LEU A 210 -2.41 4.83 -2.47
CA LEU A 210 -3.52 4.24 -1.72
C LEU A 210 -3.57 2.73 -1.92
N GLU A 211 -4.36 2.06 -1.09
CA GLU A 211 -4.73 0.65 -1.21
C GLU A 211 -6.24 0.54 -1.47
N GLU A 212 -6.68 -0.60 -2.00
CA GLU A 212 -8.08 -0.84 -2.39
C GLU A 212 -9.10 -0.74 -1.25
N ASP A 213 -8.67 -0.84 0.01
CA ASP A 213 -9.50 -0.78 1.22
C ASP A 213 -9.43 0.55 1.96
N HIS A 214 -8.78 1.56 1.38
CA HIS A 214 -8.94 2.92 1.85
C HIS A 214 -10.32 3.50 1.52
N TYR A 215 -10.75 4.47 2.32
CA TYR A 215 -11.93 5.28 2.07
C TYR A 215 -11.54 6.75 2.22
N LEU A 216 -11.82 7.57 1.22
CA LEU A 216 -11.44 8.99 1.24
C LEU A 216 -12.56 9.87 1.79
N ALA A 217 -12.19 10.83 2.64
CA ALA A 217 -13.09 11.89 3.07
C ALA A 217 -13.54 12.74 1.87
N PRO A 218 -14.76 13.29 1.84
CA PRO A 218 -15.28 14.01 0.68
C PRO A 218 -14.46 15.26 0.32
N ASP A 219 -13.73 15.85 1.27
CA ASP A 219 -12.89 17.03 1.07
C ASP A 219 -11.40 16.71 0.86
N PHE A 220 -11.03 15.43 0.69
CA PHE A 220 -9.61 15.01 0.60
C PHE A 220 -8.84 15.79 -0.48
N TYR A 221 -9.45 16.02 -1.64
CA TYR A 221 -8.81 16.72 -2.75
C TYR A 221 -8.56 18.20 -2.41
N HIS A 222 -9.53 18.85 -1.79
CA HIS A 222 -9.38 20.22 -1.29
C HIS A 222 -8.23 20.30 -0.28
N VAL A 223 -8.24 19.41 0.72
CA VAL A 223 -7.25 19.38 1.79
C VAL A 223 -5.86 19.06 1.24
N LEU A 224 -5.73 18.08 0.34
CA LEU A 224 -4.45 17.72 -0.30
C LEU A 224 -3.82 18.91 -1.01
N LYS A 225 -4.61 19.67 -1.79
CA LYS A 225 -4.10 20.86 -2.49
C LYS A 225 -3.62 21.94 -1.54
N ARG A 226 -4.35 22.16 -0.44
CA ARG A 226 -3.96 23.11 0.60
C ARG A 226 -2.69 22.66 1.32
N LEU A 227 -2.61 21.39 1.69
CA LEU A 227 -1.43 20.78 2.32
C LEU A 227 -0.20 20.84 1.41
N TRP A 228 -0.36 20.54 0.12
CA TRP A 228 0.75 20.58 -0.83
C TRP A 228 1.30 21.99 -1.01
N ALA A 229 0.41 23.00 -1.13
CA ALA A 229 0.81 24.40 -1.19
C ALA A 229 1.46 24.88 0.12
N LEU A 230 0.94 24.43 1.27
CA LEU A 230 1.50 24.73 2.58
C LEU A 230 2.90 24.13 2.76
N ARG A 231 3.09 22.86 2.36
CA ARG A 231 4.39 22.18 2.35
C ARG A 231 5.41 22.99 1.56
N GLN A 232 5.07 23.44 0.35
CA GLN A 232 5.98 24.23 -0.48
C GLN A 232 6.37 25.58 0.13
N ARG A 233 5.45 26.22 0.88
CA ARG A 233 5.68 27.55 1.46
C ARG A 233 6.36 27.51 2.83
N GLU A 234 5.97 26.56 3.68
CA GLU A 234 6.25 26.58 5.12
C GLU A 234 7.02 25.36 5.62
N CYS A 235 7.13 24.27 4.84
CA CYS A 235 7.90 23.08 5.21
C CYS A 235 8.66 22.51 3.99
N PRO A 236 9.63 23.24 3.41
CA PRO A 236 10.41 22.76 2.27
C PRO A 236 11.20 21.47 2.57
N GLU A 237 11.48 21.20 3.84
CA GLU A 237 12.11 19.96 4.33
C GLU A 237 11.16 18.76 4.39
N CYS A 238 9.85 18.98 4.46
CA CYS A 238 8.86 17.89 4.45
C CYS A 238 8.96 17.11 3.13
N GLN A 239 9.17 15.80 3.19
CA GLN A 239 9.32 14.96 1.99
C GLN A 239 7.98 14.49 1.42
N LEU A 240 6.96 14.33 2.26
CA LEU A 240 5.66 13.84 1.85
C LEU A 240 4.54 14.47 2.69
N VAL A 241 3.30 14.25 2.26
CA VAL A 241 2.08 14.58 2.99
C VAL A 241 1.32 13.27 3.24
N SER A 242 0.82 13.06 4.46
CA SER A 242 -0.17 12.01 4.74
C SER A 242 -1.56 12.62 4.86
N LEU A 243 -2.59 11.95 4.32
CA LEU A 243 -3.99 12.37 4.47
C LEU A 243 -4.61 11.98 5.82
N GLY A 244 -3.93 11.16 6.63
CA GLY A 244 -4.44 10.79 7.94
C GLY A 244 -3.52 9.89 8.73
N THR A 245 -3.97 9.54 9.94
CA THR A 245 -3.38 8.49 10.77
C THR A 245 -4.47 7.58 11.32
N TYR A 246 -4.11 6.44 11.88
CA TYR A 246 -5.06 5.53 12.54
C TYR A 246 -5.58 6.03 13.89
N SER A 247 -5.15 7.20 14.34
CA SER A 247 -5.56 7.73 15.64
C SER A 247 -7.07 7.99 15.65
N PRO A 248 -7.84 7.38 16.57
CA PRO A 248 -9.28 7.57 16.60
C PRO A 248 -9.60 9.01 16.97
N VAL A 249 -10.43 9.65 16.15
CA VAL A 249 -10.94 10.99 16.45
C VAL A 249 -11.96 10.87 17.59
N ARG A 250 -11.52 11.17 18.81
CA ARG A 250 -12.44 11.33 19.95
C ARG A 250 -13.08 12.71 19.89
N GLY A 251 -14.41 12.80 19.96
CA GLY A 251 -15.16 14.06 19.88
C GLY A 251 -15.30 14.62 18.45
N GLY A 252 -15.90 15.80 18.29
CA GLY A 252 -16.15 16.43 16.99
C GLY A 252 -14.95 17.15 16.38
N PHE A 253 -14.96 17.45 15.08
CA PHE A 253 -13.83 18.05 14.35
C PHE A 253 -13.58 19.55 14.62
N ALA A 254 -14.44 20.21 15.42
CA ALA A 254 -14.32 21.63 15.73
C ALA A 254 -12.93 21.97 16.34
N GLY A 255 -12.27 22.98 15.79
CA GLY A 255 -10.93 23.41 16.19
C GLY A 255 -9.78 22.46 15.79
N ARG A 256 -10.07 21.39 15.05
CA ARG A 256 -9.08 20.37 14.61
C ARG A 256 -9.04 20.17 13.10
N ALA A 257 -10.17 20.35 12.39
CA ALA A 257 -10.27 20.13 10.95
C ALA A 257 -9.35 21.05 10.10
N ASP A 258 -8.98 22.21 10.63
CA ASP A 258 -8.11 23.20 9.99
C ASP A 258 -6.64 23.11 10.45
N LYS A 259 -6.28 22.06 11.21
CA LYS A 259 -4.94 21.87 11.78
C LYS A 259 -4.19 20.76 11.09
N VAL A 260 -2.88 20.92 11.04
CA VAL A 260 -1.93 19.99 10.41
C VAL A 260 -0.71 19.86 11.31
N GLU A 261 0.00 18.75 11.22
CA GLU A 261 1.17 18.47 12.04
C GLU A 261 2.36 18.10 11.17
N VAL A 262 3.54 18.56 11.55
CA VAL A 262 4.82 18.09 10.99
C VAL A 262 5.37 17.03 11.93
N LYS A 263 5.60 15.82 11.39
CA LYS A 263 6.06 14.66 12.15
C LYS A 263 7.06 13.86 11.34
N THR A 264 7.92 13.13 12.04
CA THR A 264 8.68 12.03 11.43
C THR A 264 7.70 10.98 10.92
N TRP A 265 7.87 10.55 9.67
CA TRP A 265 7.04 9.50 9.11
C TRP A 265 7.24 8.20 9.90
N LYS A 266 6.14 7.46 10.09
CA LYS A 266 6.12 6.18 10.77
C LYS A 266 5.23 5.21 10.05
N SER A 267 5.72 4.01 9.75
CA SER A 267 4.97 2.98 9.01
C SER A 267 3.59 2.72 9.62
N THR A 268 3.54 2.49 10.94
CA THR A 268 2.31 2.16 11.68
C THR A 268 1.30 3.30 11.83
N GLU A 269 1.67 4.54 11.49
CA GLU A 269 0.82 5.71 11.65
C GLU A 269 0.47 6.38 10.32
N HIS A 270 1.37 6.34 9.33
CA HIS A 270 1.36 7.23 8.17
C HIS A 270 1.49 6.49 6.82
N ASN A 271 1.35 5.17 6.78
CA ASN A 271 1.33 4.38 5.53
C ASN A 271 0.04 4.58 4.71
N MET A 272 -1.02 5.16 5.30
CA MET A 272 -2.27 5.46 4.60
C MET A 272 -2.23 6.80 3.87
N GLY A 273 -2.43 6.79 2.55
CA GLY A 273 -2.65 8.02 1.79
C GLY A 273 -1.44 8.95 1.78
N MET A 274 -0.28 8.40 1.42
CA MET A 274 0.96 9.15 1.27
C MET A 274 1.00 9.83 -0.10
N ALA A 275 1.12 11.15 -0.11
CA ALA A 275 1.32 11.97 -1.30
C ALA A 275 2.73 12.55 -1.33
N PHE A 276 3.43 12.36 -2.46
CA PHE A 276 4.75 12.96 -2.66
C PHE A 276 5.03 13.25 -4.14
N GLY A 277 6.06 14.06 -4.36
CA GLY A 277 6.51 14.50 -5.68
C GLY A 277 7.69 13.69 -6.20
N ARG A 278 8.17 14.09 -7.39
CA ARG A 278 9.31 13.47 -8.08
C ARG A 278 10.60 13.54 -7.25
N ASP A 279 10.78 14.61 -6.48
CA ASP A 279 11.92 14.83 -5.58
C ASP A 279 12.06 13.71 -4.53
N THR A 280 10.96 13.33 -3.89
CA THR A 280 10.94 12.25 -2.90
C THR A 280 11.06 10.88 -3.57
N TYR A 281 10.41 10.68 -4.71
CA TYR A 281 10.59 9.45 -5.50
C TYR A 281 12.05 9.21 -5.90
N GLN A 282 12.78 10.25 -6.34
CA GLN A 282 14.20 10.12 -6.71
C GLN A 282 15.06 9.65 -5.54
N LYS A 283 14.84 10.19 -4.35
CA LYS A 283 15.53 9.72 -3.14
C LYS A 283 15.18 8.28 -2.79
N LEU A 284 13.93 7.88 -2.98
CA LEU A 284 13.52 6.49 -2.76
C LEU A 284 14.22 5.53 -3.73
N ILE A 285 14.22 5.84 -5.03
CA ILE A 285 14.80 4.93 -6.03
C ILE A 285 16.33 4.80 -5.90
N GLU A 286 17.02 5.82 -5.38
CA GLU A 286 18.44 5.75 -5.00
C GLU A 286 18.70 4.69 -3.90
N CYS A 287 17.70 4.40 -3.07
CA CYS A 287 17.75 3.38 -2.03
C CYS A 287 17.21 2.01 -2.48
N THR A 288 17.11 1.74 -3.78
CA THR A 288 16.57 0.48 -4.32
C THR A 288 17.24 -0.76 -3.72
N ASP A 289 18.58 -0.78 -3.65
CA ASP A 289 19.30 -1.94 -3.12
C ASP A 289 18.92 -2.18 -1.65
N ALA A 290 18.94 -1.13 -0.82
CA ALA A 290 18.55 -1.22 0.58
C ALA A 290 17.10 -1.71 0.73
N PHE A 291 16.16 -1.14 -0.04
CA PHE A 291 14.75 -1.55 -0.01
C PHE A 291 14.58 -3.03 -0.41
N CYS A 292 15.26 -3.46 -1.48
CA CYS A 292 15.12 -4.78 -2.05
C CYS A 292 15.84 -5.87 -1.26
N THR A 293 16.87 -5.54 -0.47
CA THR A 293 17.62 -6.52 0.34
C THR A 293 17.27 -6.50 1.82
N TYR A 294 16.61 -5.45 2.33
CA TYR A 294 16.17 -5.43 3.73
C TYR A 294 15.16 -6.55 3.97
N ASP A 295 15.43 -7.35 5.00
CA ASP A 295 14.72 -8.58 5.35
C ASP A 295 13.41 -8.29 6.11
N ASP A 296 12.51 -7.59 5.42
CA ASP A 296 11.13 -7.39 5.83
C ASP A 296 10.26 -7.43 4.56
N TYR A 297 9.24 -8.29 4.54
CA TYR A 297 8.34 -8.41 3.39
C TYR A 297 7.29 -7.29 3.34
N ASN A 298 7.20 -6.44 4.36
CA ASN A 298 6.30 -5.30 4.40
C ASN A 298 6.98 -4.08 3.78
N TRP A 299 6.34 -3.48 2.78
CA TRP A 299 6.90 -2.33 2.07
C TRP A 299 7.07 -1.11 2.98
N ASP A 300 6.14 -0.90 3.92
CA ASP A 300 6.11 0.25 4.82
C ASP A 300 7.15 0.13 5.95
N TRP A 301 7.32 -1.05 6.55
CA TRP A 301 8.43 -1.31 7.47
C TRP A 301 9.79 -1.21 6.79
N THR A 302 9.86 -1.59 5.51
CA THR A 302 11.08 -1.38 4.71
C THR A 302 11.36 0.11 4.48
N LEU A 303 10.33 0.95 4.24
CA LEU A 303 10.52 2.40 4.14
C LEU A 303 10.91 3.08 5.46
N GLN A 304 10.56 2.46 6.60
CA GLN A 304 10.89 2.96 7.93
C GLN A 304 12.38 2.81 8.26
N HIS A 305 13.01 1.77 7.71
CA HIS A 305 14.42 1.43 7.89
C HIS A 305 15.34 2.39 7.13
#